data_AF-A0A1R3JXX4-F1
#
_entry.id   AF-A0A1R3JXX4-F1
#
_cell.length_a   1.000
_cell.length_b   1.000
_cell.length_c   1.000
_cell.angle_alpha   90.00
_cell.angle_beta   90.00
_cell.angle_gamma   90.00
#
_symmetry.space_group_name_H-M   'P 1'
#
loop_
_entity.id
_entity.type
_entity.pdbx_description
1 polymer ?
#
loop_
_entity_poly.entity_id
_entity_poly.type
_entity_poly.pdbx_seq_one_letter_code
_entity_poly.pdbx_strand_id
1 'polypeptide(L)' 'MKEYKTFVVHIQATPKSNGNDSIIHWIVEYKKLHEGVSHPETLLSFVEDMFKDIDAHLCK' A
#
# COMPACT_ATOMS: atom_id res chain seq x y z
N MET A 1 -4.40 9.39 8.51
CA MET A 1 -5.55 9.44 7.59
C MET A 1 -6.37 10.72 7.73
N LYS A 2 -6.86 11.09 8.94
CA LYS A 2 -7.63 12.33 9.16
C LYS A 2 -6.90 13.64 8.83
N GLU A 3 -5.57 13.61 8.77
CA GLU A 3 -4.70 14.73 8.40
C GLU A 3 -4.62 14.94 6.88
N TYR A 4 -5.20 14.03 6.10
CA TYR A 4 -5.32 14.17 4.65
C TYR A 4 -6.76 14.53 4.29
N LYS A 5 -6.93 15.50 3.39
CA LYS A 5 -8.22 15.85 2.79
C LYS A 5 -8.73 14.74 1.89
N THR A 6 -7.82 14.10 1.16
CA THR A 6 -8.09 12.89 0.37
C THR A 6 -6.96 11.90 0.58
N PHE A 7 -7.30 10.63 0.67
CA PHE A 7 -6.34 9.53 0.76
C PHE A 7 -6.97 8.31 0.10
N VAL A 8 -6.48 7.99 -1.10
CA VAL A 8 -6.97 6.87 -1.91
C VAL A 8 -5.82 5.93 -2.14
N VAL A 9 -6.10 4.64 -1.99
CA VAL A 9 -5.12 3.58 -2.15
C VAL A 9 -5.60 2.66 -3.26
N HIS A 10 -4.77 2.48 -4.28
CA HIS A 10 -4.97 1.48 -5.32
C HIS A 10 -3.99 0.33 -5.09
N ILE A 11 -4.54 -0.88 -4.98
CA ILE A 11 -3.77 -2.11 -4.86
C ILE A 11 -4.12 -2.97 -6.07
N GLN A 12 -3.10 -3.36 -6.83
CA GLN A 12 -3.25 -4.28 -7.95
C GLN A 12 -2.23 -5.41 -7.83
N ALA A 13 -2.71 -6.65 -7.81
CA ALA A 13 -1.86 -7.83 -7.92
C ALA A 13 -1.77 -8.26 -9.39
N THR A 14 -0.55 -8.36 -9.90
CA THR A 14 -0.29 -8.86 -11.26
C THR A 14 0.51 -10.16 -11.16
N PRO A 15 -0.02 -11.31 -11.63
CA PRO A 15 0.72 -12.57 -11.62
C PRO A 15 1.99 -12.46 -12.46
N LYS A 16 3.09 -13.05 -11.99
CA LYS A 16 4.28 -13.26 -12.84
C LYS A 16 4.00 -14.36 -13.85
N SER A 17 4.80 -14.40 -14.91
CA SER A 17 4.63 -15.31 -16.06
C SER A 17 4.57 -16.80 -15.72
N ASN A 18 5.08 -17.21 -14.55
CA ASN A 18 5.06 -18.59 -14.06
C ASN A 18 3.88 -18.89 -13.12
N GLY A 19 3.01 -17.93 -12.81
CA GLY A 19 1.81 -18.10 -11.98
C GLY A 19 2.04 -18.33 -10.49
N ASN A 20 3.28 -18.60 -10.07
CA ASN A 20 3.62 -18.92 -8.68
C ASN A 20 3.87 -17.68 -7.82
N ASP A 21 4.12 -16.53 -8.44
CA ASP A 21 4.37 -15.27 -7.77
C ASP A 21 3.41 -14.19 -8.29
N SER A 22 3.15 -13.18 -7.47
CA SER A 22 2.49 -11.95 -7.91
C SER A 22 3.33 -10.73 -7.56
N ILE A 23 3.26 -9.70 -8.40
CA ILE A 23 3.81 -8.37 -8.12
C ILE A 23 2.66 -7.50 -7.65
N ILE A 24 2.77 -6.96 -6.44
CA ILE A 24 1.81 -6.00 -5.91
C ILE A 24 2.23 -4.59 -6.31
N HIS A 25 1.37 -3.92 -7.06
CA HIS A 25 1.48 -2.49 -7.36
C HIS A 25 0.61 -1.72 -6.37
N TRP A 26 1.24 -0.84 -5.61
CA TRP A 26 0.60 0.00 -4.62
C TRP A 26 0.76 1.47 -5.01
N ILE A 27 -0.36 2.17 -5.15
CA ILE A 27 -0.37 3.60 -5.48
C ILE A 27 -1.18 4.32 -4.41
N VAL A 28 -0.62 5.39 -3.86
CA VAL A 28 -1.30 6.28 -2.93
C VAL A 28 -1.48 7.64 -3.55
N GLU A 29 -2.74 8.02 -3.76
CA GLU A 29 -3.11 9.36 -4.16
C GLU A 29 -3.61 10.12 -2.94
N TYR A 30 -3.00 11.28 -2.65
CA TYR A 30 -3.32 12.00 -1.43
C TYR A 30 -3.28 13.51 -1.61
N LYS A 31 -4.08 14.19 -0.79
CA LYS A 31 -4.05 15.63 -0.60
C LYS A 31 -3.93 15.94 0.86
N LYS A 32 -2.85 16.62 1.26
CA LYS A 32 -2.65 17.08 2.63
C LYS A 32 -3.73 18.10 3.03
N LEU A 33 -4.13 18.11 4.30
CA LEU A 33 -5.04 19.13 4.81
C LEU A 33 -4.37 20.52 4.88
N HIS A 34 -3.08 20.55 5.20
CA HIS A 34 -2.18 21.71 5.16
C HIS A 34 -0.72 21.27 4.99
N GLU A 35 0.22 22.19 4.73
CA GLU A 35 1.62 21.86 4.38
C GLU A 35 2.39 21.09 5.46
N GLY A 36 2.13 21.39 6.74
CA GLY A 36 2.77 20.73 7.89
C GLY A 36 2.42 19.24 8.09
N VAL A 37 1.51 18.67 7.30
CA VAL A 37 1.20 17.23 7.35
C VAL A 37 2.34 16.45 6.67
N SER A 38 2.83 15.40 7.33
CA SER A 38 3.87 14.52 6.78
C SER A 38 3.42 13.83 5.49
N HIS A 39 4.39 13.37 4.70
CA HIS A 39 4.10 12.54 3.52
C HIS A 39 3.70 11.12 3.95
N PRO A 40 2.90 10.41 3.12
CA PRO A 40 2.44 9.07 3.44
C PRO A 40 3.51 8.00 3.31
N GLU A 41 4.71 8.36 2.84
CA GLU A 41 5.90 7.49 2.85
C GLU A 41 6.24 6.98 4.26
N THR A 42 5.83 7.72 5.30
CA THR A 42 5.88 7.28 6.70
C THR A 42 5.09 5.98 6.96
N LEU A 43 4.18 5.59 6.07
CA LEU A 43 3.38 4.36 6.16
C LEU A 43 4.03 3.16 5.48
N LEU A 44 5.18 3.31 4.81
CA LEU A 44 5.80 2.23 4.03
C LEU A 44 6.10 0.98 4.88
N SER A 45 6.59 1.15 6.11
CA SER A 45 6.83 0.03 7.02
C SER A 45 5.56 -0.72 7.39
N PHE A 46 4.48 0.01 7.70
CA PHE A 46 3.18 -0.58 7.97
C PHE A 46 2.64 -1.37 6.76
N VAL A 47 2.82 -0.83 5.55
CA VAL A 47 2.37 -1.48 4.31
C VAL A 47 3.17 -2.75 4.05
N GLU A 48 4.48 -2.75 4.32
CA GLU A 48 5.33 -3.93 4.22
C GLU A 48 4.88 -5.04 5.17
N ASP A 49 4.64 -4.72 6.44
CA ASP A 49 4.17 -5.69 7.44
C ASP A 49 2.78 -6.25 7.07
N MET A 50 1.86 -5.38 6.63
CA MET A 50 0.53 -5.78 6.16
C MET A 50 0.61 -6.76 4.98
N PHE A 51 1.50 -6.53 4.00
CA PHE A 51 1.64 -7.44 2.86
C PHE A 51 2.27 -8.78 3.24
N LYS A 52 3.20 -8.81 4.21
CA LYS A 52 3.73 -10.07 4.75
C LYS A 52 2.65 -10.91 5.42
N ASP A 53 1.77 -10.27 6.20
CA ASP A 53 0.66 -10.96 6.87
C ASP A 53 -0.37 -11.49 5.85
N ILE A 54 -0.67 -10.73 4.80
CA ILE A 54 -1.55 -11.18 3.70
C ILE A 54 -0.93 -12.39 2.99
N ASP A 55 0.36 -12.33 2.64
CA ASP A 55 1.07 -13.43 2.00
C ASP A 55 1.06 -14.69 2.89
N ALA A 56 1.35 -14.54 4.18
CA ALA A 56 1.30 -15.64 5.14
C ALA A 56 -0.11 -16.21 5.36
N HIS A 57 -1.17 -15.45 5.07
CA HIS A 57 -2.55 -15.92 5.15
C HIS A 57 -3.00 -16.64 3.88
N LEU A 58 -2.60 -16.14 2.71
CA LEU A 58 -3.01 -16.63 1.40
C LEU A 58 -2.18 -17.82 0.90
N CYS A 59 -0.89 -17.88 1.29
CA CYS A 59 0.04 -18.94 0.90
C CYS A 59 0.05 -20.12 1.90
N LYS A 60 -1.05 -20.31 2.64
CA LYS A 60 -1.27 -21.45 3.56
C LYS A 60 -1.93 -22.63 2.86
#